data_AF-A0AA36N4H0-F1
#
_entry.id   AF-A0AA36N4H0-F1
#
_cell.length_a   1.000
_cell.length_b   1.000
_cell.length_c   1.000
_cell.angle_alpha   90.00
_cell.angle_beta   90.00
_cell.angle_gamma   90.00
#
_symmetry.space_group_name_H-M   'P 1'
#
loop_
_entity.id
_entity.type
_entity.pdbx_description
1 polymer ?
#
loop_
_entity_poly.entity_id
_entity_poly.type
_entity_poly.pdbx_seq_one_letter_code
_entity_poly.pdbx_strand_id
1 'polypeptide(L)'
;MESLTDYEGDLFVPKIGLVEVHAFQGVLQPLQAELDKDLRRILELEEVDIEQVIMSVVDPAGEDYPLVWISKGFEEYTGYQHEWALGRNCRFLQPKDHERNQQFNGDQLAKLRRFSREGRKSMRPTITTTLALLLNERRNGSPFWNLSCYLHVEVLGKNYIVSVMLPFTQEPVRLAEMLSMDPEALEQQARLKALLARHEGGAKFTSLQAVVRQLFTVFFEDFPTLLQAPGLPAPDRSLMPILGLEVNANNTQAMASALKAGLRHVHIVLPSGPTTRASDGSAFVRKILPLKLAEVLNNLQRQHLHYLREAMVITVRTPPHLVFVLAEVRKTLATAGYTVPGHPGAAGWAAWE
;
A
#
# COMPACT_ATOMS: atom_id res chain seq x y z
N MET A 1 19.91 -14.19 17.20
CA MET A 1 20.11 -14.61 15.79
C MET A 1 19.13 -13.78 14.99
N GLU A 2 19.59 -12.67 14.44
CA GLU A 2 18.77 -11.73 13.67
C GLU A 2 18.20 -12.46 12.45
N SER A 3 16.88 -12.57 12.35
CA SER A 3 16.27 -13.07 11.12
C SER A 3 16.48 -12.01 10.03
N LEU A 4 17.01 -12.43 8.88
CA LEU A 4 17.19 -11.67 7.63
C LEU A 4 15.87 -11.07 7.05
N THR A 5 14.80 -11.03 7.83
CA THR A 5 13.44 -10.57 7.48
C THR A 5 13.00 -9.31 8.22
N ASP A 6 13.82 -8.80 9.16
CA ASP A 6 13.50 -7.56 9.87
C ASP A 6 14.03 -6.37 9.06
N TYR A 7 13.11 -5.51 8.66
CA TYR A 7 13.38 -4.34 7.85
C TYR A 7 14.08 -3.26 8.71
N GLU A 8 15.08 -2.54 8.20
CA GLU A 8 15.94 -1.63 8.98
C GLU A 8 15.18 -0.55 9.81
N GLY A 9 14.02 -0.06 9.33
CA GLY A 9 13.17 0.87 10.08
C GLY A 9 12.29 0.27 11.17
N ASP A 10 12.16 -1.06 11.28
CA ASP A 10 11.42 -1.74 12.37
C ASP A 10 12.19 -1.66 13.70
N LEU A 11 13.49 -1.35 13.64
CA LEU A 11 14.39 -1.23 14.79
C LEU A 11 14.08 -0.02 15.70
N PHE A 12 13.30 0.96 15.23
CA PHE A 12 12.99 2.18 15.98
C PHE A 12 11.72 2.09 16.84
N VAL A 13 11.07 0.92 16.91
CA VAL A 13 9.89 0.71 17.76
C VAL A 13 10.18 -0.37 18.82
N PRO A 14 10.55 0.04 20.05
CA PRO A 14 11.00 -0.90 21.06
C PRO A 14 9.82 -1.71 21.64
N LYS A 15 10.11 -2.94 22.05
CA LYS A 15 9.14 -3.86 22.70
C LYS A 15 9.13 -3.66 24.20
N ILE A 16 8.50 -2.60 24.68
CA ILE A 16 8.53 -2.21 26.11
C ILE A 16 7.24 -2.51 26.86
N GLY A 17 6.11 -2.70 26.17
CA GLY A 17 4.80 -2.90 26.81
C GLY A 17 4.44 -4.34 27.17
N LEU A 18 5.42 -5.15 27.57
CA LEU A 18 5.17 -6.57 27.86
C LEU A 18 4.28 -6.76 29.10
N VAL A 19 4.39 -5.87 30.10
CA VAL A 19 3.57 -5.94 31.31
C VAL A 19 2.08 -5.75 30.96
N GLU A 20 1.79 -4.78 30.10
CA GLU A 20 0.44 -4.47 29.62
C GLU A 20 -0.14 -5.63 28.80
N VAL A 21 0.68 -6.28 27.97
CA VAL A 21 0.28 -7.48 27.22
C VAL A 21 -0.15 -8.60 28.16
N HIS A 22 0.63 -8.87 29.21
CA HIS A 22 0.26 -9.90 30.21
C HIS A 22 -0.99 -9.49 30.98
N ALA A 23 -1.13 -8.21 31.35
CA ALA A 23 -2.30 -7.69 32.04
C ALA A 23 -3.60 -7.73 31.21
N PHE A 24 -3.49 -7.78 29.87
CA PHE A 24 -4.64 -7.90 28.98
C PHE A 24 -5.20 -9.34 28.87
N GLN A 25 -4.50 -10.34 29.43
CA GLN A 25 -5.00 -11.72 29.45
C GLN A 25 -6.36 -11.79 30.17
N GLY A 26 -7.36 -12.38 29.51
CA GLY A 26 -8.74 -12.46 30.02
C GLY A 26 -9.59 -11.21 29.80
N VAL A 27 -9.02 -10.11 29.25
CA VAL A 27 -9.77 -8.88 28.94
C VAL A 27 -10.46 -8.94 27.58
N LEU A 28 -9.94 -9.75 26.65
CA LEU A 28 -10.44 -9.81 25.27
C LEU A 28 -11.93 -10.17 25.16
N GLN A 29 -12.39 -11.17 25.92
CA GLN A 29 -13.80 -11.59 25.89
C GLN A 29 -14.76 -10.49 26.39
N PRO A 30 -14.53 -9.87 27.57
CA PRO A 30 -15.28 -8.69 27.99
C PRO A 30 -15.23 -7.54 26.97
N LEU A 31 -14.05 -7.26 26.41
CA LEU A 31 -13.88 -6.20 25.40
C LEU A 31 -14.69 -6.48 24.14
N GLN A 32 -14.72 -7.72 23.66
CA GLN A 32 -15.54 -8.12 22.53
C GLN A 32 -17.03 -7.89 22.80
N ALA A 33 -17.52 -8.20 24.01
CA ALA A 33 -18.91 -8.00 24.38
C ALA A 33 -19.30 -6.50 24.37
N GLU A 34 -18.43 -5.63 24.88
CA GLU A 34 -18.64 -4.17 24.84
C GLU A 34 -18.61 -3.61 23.41
N LEU A 35 -17.77 -4.19 22.54
CA LEU A 35 -17.56 -3.72 21.17
C LEU A 35 -18.60 -4.21 20.16
N ASP A 36 -19.29 -5.32 20.40
CA ASP A 36 -20.09 -6.03 19.38
C ASP A 36 -21.05 -5.10 18.61
N LYS A 37 -21.82 -4.28 19.32
CA LYS A 37 -22.75 -3.33 18.71
C LYS A 37 -22.04 -2.26 17.87
N ASP A 38 -20.92 -1.73 18.37
CA ASP A 38 -20.16 -0.72 17.66
C ASP A 38 -19.48 -1.30 16.42
N LEU A 39 -18.92 -2.51 16.49
CA LEU A 39 -18.28 -3.18 15.36
C LEU A 39 -19.28 -3.47 14.24
N ARG A 40 -20.46 -4.03 14.57
CA ARG A 40 -21.54 -4.27 13.58
C ARG A 40 -21.93 -2.98 12.86
N ARG A 41 -22.08 -1.89 13.62
CA ARG A 41 -22.39 -0.55 13.06
C ARG A 41 -21.25 0.01 12.20
N ILE A 42 -20.01 -0.05 12.70
CA ILE A 42 -18.82 0.47 12.01
C ILE A 42 -18.57 -0.25 10.70
N LEU A 43 -18.78 -1.57 10.66
CA LEU A 43 -18.47 -2.42 9.52
C LEU A 43 -19.67 -2.70 8.60
N GLU A 44 -20.89 -2.29 8.99
CA GLU A 44 -22.15 -2.65 8.31
C GLU A 44 -22.35 -4.17 8.20
N LEU A 45 -22.10 -4.90 9.28
CA LEU A 45 -22.23 -6.35 9.33
C LEU A 45 -23.29 -6.78 10.35
N GLU A 46 -24.02 -7.86 10.05
CA GLU A 46 -25.00 -8.44 10.98
C GLU A 46 -24.31 -9.15 12.15
N GLU A 47 -23.20 -9.83 11.85
CA GLU A 47 -22.34 -10.52 12.82
C GLU A 47 -20.88 -10.19 12.52
N VAL A 48 -20.06 -10.15 13.57
CA VAL A 48 -18.63 -9.82 13.47
C VAL A 48 -17.81 -10.87 14.18
N ASP A 49 -16.93 -11.54 13.44
CA ASP A 49 -15.81 -12.28 14.00
C ASP A 49 -14.61 -11.33 14.14
N ILE A 50 -14.28 -10.98 15.37
CA ILE A 50 -13.21 -10.00 15.67
C ILE A 50 -11.84 -10.46 15.19
N GLU A 51 -11.62 -11.77 15.03
CA GLU A 51 -10.36 -12.31 14.50
C GLU A 51 -10.21 -12.07 13.00
N GLN A 52 -11.31 -12.00 12.25
CA GLN A 52 -11.31 -11.75 10.80
C GLN A 52 -11.26 -10.25 10.46
N VAL A 53 -11.68 -9.39 11.39
CA VAL A 53 -11.55 -7.94 11.23
C VAL A 53 -10.08 -7.55 11.35
N ILE A 54 -9.63 -6.55 10.59
CA ILE A 54 -8.29 -5.98 10.75
C ILE A 54 -8.34 -5.01 11.93
N MET A 55 -7.95 -5.47 13.13
CA MET A 55 -8.17 -4.75 14.37
C MET A 55 -6.94 -4.82 15.29
N SER A 56 -6.74 -3.78 16.10
CA SER A 56 -5.78 -3.82 17.18
C SER A 56 -6.29 -3.13 18.45
N VAL A 57 -5.73 -3.54 19.59
CA VAL A 57 -6.01 -2.97 20.90
C VAL A 57 -4.72 -2.45 21.51
N VAL A 58 -4.78 -1.23 21.99
CA VAL A 58 -3.68 -0.50 22.61
C VAL A 58 -4.04 -0.18 24.05
N ASP A 59 -3.06 -0.33 24.94
CA ASP A 59 -3.17 0.20 26.29
C ASP A 59 -2.70 1.66 26.33
N PRO A 60 -3.59 2.65 26.51
CA PRO A 60 -3.18 4.03 26.55
C PRO A 60 -2.36 4.38 27.80
N ALA A 61 -2.49 3.64 28.90
CA ALA A 61 -1.75 3.90 30.14
C ALA A 61 -0.29 3.43 30.06
N GLY A 62 -0.01 2.43 29.21
CA GLY A 62 1.34 1.91 28.99
C GLY A 62 2.30 2.95 28.41
N GLU A 63 3.59 2.78 28.73
CA GLU A 63 4.63 3.58 28.12
C GLU A 63 4.61 3.40 26.60
N ASP A 64 4.60 4.52 25.89
CA ASP A 64 4.61 4.52 24.43
C ASP A 64 3.39 3.86 23.73
N TYR A 65 2.26 3.69 24.42
CA TYR A 65 1.01 3.16 23.86
C TYR A 65 1.20 1.78 23.18
N PRO A 66 1.57 0.74 23.96
CA PRO A 66 1.87 -0.55 23.40
C PRO A 66 0.59 -1.26 22.92
N LEU A 67 0.71 -2.00 21.82
CA LEU A 67 -0.29 -2.96 21.40
C LEU A 67 -0.34 -4.10 22.42
N VAL A 68 -1.53 -4.35 22.95
CA VAL A 68 -1.79 -5.45 23.88
C VAL A 68 -2.50 -6.62 23.23
N TRP A 69 -3.13 -6.39 22.07
CA TRP A 69 -3.71 -7.43 21.24
C TRP A 69 -3.82 -6.96 19.79
N ILE A 70 -3.74 -7.90 18.86
CA ILE A 70 -4.03 -7.72 17.44
C ILE A 70 -4.82 -8.93 16.96
N SER A 71 -5.70 -8.73 15.97
CA SER A 71 -6.48 -9.81 15.36
C SER A 71 -5.65 -10.61 14.35
N LYS A 72 -6.10 -11.82 14.02
CA LYS A 72 -5.52 -12.58 12.90
C LYS A 72 -5.59 -11.81 11.57
N GLY A 73 -6.68 -11.10 11.28
CA GLY A 73 -6.82 -10.24 10.10
C GLY A 73 -5.76 -9.13 10.05
N PHE A 74 -5.35 -8.59 11.21
CA PHE A 74 -4.23 -7.65 11.29
C PHE A 74 -2.92 -8.31 10.83
N GLU A 75 -2.62 -9.50 11.34
CA GLU A 75 -1.38 -10.21 11.03
C GLU A 75 -1.28 -10.56 9.55
N GLU A 76 -2.34 -11.15 9.00
CA GLU A 76 -2.41 -11.57 7.60
C GLU A 76 -2.28 -10.36 6.67
N TYR A 77 -2.93 -9.25 7.01
CA TYR A 77 -2.87 -8.06 6.18
C TYR A 77 -1.50 -7.38 6.29
N THR A 78 -1.03 -7.09 7.49
CA THR A 78 0.16 -6.25 7.68
C THR A 78 1.48 -7.03 7.53
N GLY A 79 1.45 -8.35 7.71
CA GLY A 79 2.63 -9.23 7.74
C GLY A 79 3.38 -9.21 9.07
N TYR A 80 2.94 -8.43 10.06
CA TYR A 80 3.52 -8.43 11.40
C TYR A 80 2.81 -9.45 12.27
N GLN A 81 3.56 -10.46 12.71
CA GLN A 81 3.06 -11.52 13.58
C GLN A 81 2.86 -10.99 15.00
N HIS A 82 1.96 -11.62 15.74
CA HIS A 82 1.58 -11.30 17.11
C HIS A 82 2.79 -11.22 18.05
N GLU A 83 3.71 -12.20 17.99
CA GLU A 83 4.91 -12.24 18.84
C GLU A 83 5.83 -11.05 18.60
N TRP A 84 5.79 -10.48 17.39
CA TRP A 84 6.55 -9.29 17.04
C TRP A 84 5.76 -8.02 17.39
N ALA A 85 4.48 -7.91 17.04
CA ALA A 85 3.73 -6.67 17.19
C ALA A 85 3.39 -6.31 18.64
N LEU A 86 3.10 -7.31 19.49
CA LEU A 86 2.66 -7.05 20.86
C LEU A 86 3.75 -6.40 21.72
N GLY A 87 3.35 -5.46 22.57
CA GLY A 87 4.25 -4.68 23.43
C GLY A 87 4.97 -3.55 22.69
N ARG A 88 4.72 -3.36 21.40
CA ARG A 88 5.25 -2.25 20.58
C ARG A 88 4.14 -1.26 20.25
N ASN A 89 4.52 -0.01 19.98
CA ASN A 89 3.60 0.96 19.41
C ASN A 89 3.26 0.62 17.94
N CYS A 90 2.02 0.79 17.51
CA CYS A 90 1.60 0.50 16.13
C CYS A 90 2.25 1.40 15.05
N ARG A 91 3.07 2.41 15.42
CA ARG A 91 3.76 3.30 14.47
C ARG A 91 4.71 2.58 13.52
N PHE A 92 5.06 1.32 13.75
CA PHE A 92 5.83 0.53 12.78
C PHE A 92 5.08 0.35 11.45
N LEU A 93 3.75 0.55 11.43
CA LEU A 93 2.98 0.62 10.19
C LEU A 93 3.13 1.96 9.46
N GLN A 94 3.72 3.00 10.04
CA GLN A 94 3.85 4.29 9.36
C GLN A 94 5.04 4.27 8.38
N PRO A 95 5.02 5.13 7.34
CA PRO A 95 6.13 5.23 6.41
C PRO A 95 7.43 5.48 7.16
N LYS A 96 8.45 4.69 6.82
CA LYS A 96 9.76 4.76 7.48
C LYS A 96 10.56 5.97 7.02
N ASP A 97 10.27 6.45 5.81
CA ASP A 97 10.70 7.75 5.33
C ASP A 97 9.96 8.86 6.10
N HIS A 98 10.71 9.64 6.90
CA HIS A 98 10.13 10.65 7.78
C HIS A 98 9.46 11.79 7.02
N GLU A 99 10.04 12.23 5.89
CA GLU A 99 9.46 13.30 5.08
C GLU A 99 8.12 12.85 4.50
N ARG A 100 8.07 11.63 3.97
CA ARG A 100 6.84 10.98 3.51
C ARG A 100 5.83 10.86 4.65
N ASN A 101 6.22 10.32 5.80
CA ASN A 101 5.29 10.17 6.92
C ASN A 101 4.72 11.52 7.37
N GLN A 102 5.56 12.55 7.47
CA GLN A 102 5.13 13.90 7.85
C GLN A 102 4.18 14.50 6.80
N GLN A 103 4.47 14.33 5.52
CA GLN A 103 3.67 14.85 4.41
C GLN A 103 2.27 14.21 4.37
N PHE A 104 2.20 12.88 4.45
CA PHE A 104 0.94 12.15 4.29
C PHE A 104 0.13 12.10 5.60
N ASN A 105 0.80 11.84 6.73
CA ASN A 105 0.16 11.52 7.99
C ASN A 105 0.22 12.63 9.04
N GLY A 106 1.05 13.67 8.88
CA GLY A 106 1.39 14.61 9.97
C GLY A 106 0.19 15.23 10.71
N ASP A 107 -0.81 15.72 9.96
CA ASP A 107 -2.05 16.28 10.52
C ASP A 107 -2.91 15.23 11.23
N GLN A 108 -3.01 14.04 10.64
CA GLN A 108 -3.76 12.92 11.21
C GLN A 108 -3.07 12.38 12.48
N LEU A 109 -1.74 12.31 12.50
CA LEU A 109 -0.98 11.92 13.69
C LEU A 109 -1.12 12.94 14.82
N ALA A 110 -1.14 14.24 14.52
CA ALA A 110 -1.41 15.27 15.52
C ALA A 110 -2.79 15.09 16.17
N LYS A 111 -3.81 14.78 15.35
CA LYS A 111 -5.16 14.44 15.83
C LYS A 111 -5.17 13.18 16.69
N LEU A 112 -4.55 12.09 16.24
CA LEU A 112 -4.48 10.85 17.01
C LEU A 112 -3.75 11.05 18.34
N ARG A 113 -2.66 11.83 18.39
CA ARG A 113 -1.99 12.19 19.65
C ARG A 113 -2.91 12.96 20.61
N ARG A 114 -3.82 13.81 20.12
CA ARG A 114 -4.84 14.45 20.97
C ARG A 114 -5.81 13.39 21.48
N PHE A 115 -6.38 12.57 20.60
CA PHE A 115 -7.30 11.51 20.96
C PHE A 115 -6.72 10.54 22.00
N SER A 116 -5.49 10.06 21.82
CA SER A 116 -4.85 9.12 22.73
C SER A 116 -4.55 9.73 24.10
N ARG A 117 -4.20 11.02 24.17
CA ARG A 117 -3.97 11.73 25.45
C ARG A 117 -5.25 11.88 26.28
N GLU A 118 -6.41 12.03 25.64
CA GLU A 118 -7.69 12.09 26.36
C GLU A 118 -7.95 10.75 27.10
N GLY A 119 -7.64 9.63 26.46
CA GLY A 119 -7.74 8.30 27.08
C GLY A 119 -6.81 8.05 28.26
N ARG A 120 -5.66 8.74 28.32
CA ARG A 120 -4.75 8.69 29.48
C ARG A 120 -5.27 9.47 30.69
N LYS A 121 -5.99 10.58 30.43
CA LYS A 121 -6.39 11.53 31.47
C LYS A 121 -7.70 11.16 32.15
N SER A 122 -8.55 10.39 31.49
CA SER A 122 -9.91 10.11 31.94
C SER A 122 -10.34 8.70 31.54
N MET A 123 -11.06 8.02 32.44
CA MET A 123 -11.78 6.78 32.10
C MET A 123 -12.95 7.04 31.14
N ARG A 124 -13.47 8.28 31.10
CA ARG A 124 -14.51 8.72 30.16
C ARG A 124 -13.99 9.89 29.33
N PRO A 125 -13.29 9.62 28.21
CA PRO A 125 -12.70 10.66 27.38
C PRO A 125 -13.77 11.56 26.75
N THR A 126 -13.49 12.87 26.64
CA THR A 126 -14.40 13.82 25.98
C THR A 126 -14.63 13.48 24.50
N ILE A 127 -13.62 12.87 23.86
CA ILE A 127 -13.70 12.37 22.49
C ILE A 127 -13.55 10.85 22.57
N THR A 128 -14.62 10.11 22.31
CA THR A 128 -14.66 8.65 22.41
C THR A 128 -14.37 7.95 21.08
N THR A 129 -14.50 8.66 19.96
CA THR A 129 -14.24 8.11 18.61
C THR A 129 -13.57 9.15 17.70
N THR A 130 -12.66 8.71 16.84
CA THR A 130 -12.08 9.53 15.76
C THR A 130 -11.74 8.65 14.55
N LEU A 131 -11.68 9.25 13.37
CA LEU A 131 -11.24 8.58 12.14
C LEU A 131 -9.86 9.10 11.76
N ALA A 132 -9.03 8.26 11.14
CA ALA A 132 -7.82 8.75 10.49
C ALA A 132 -7.60 7.99 9.18
N LEU A 133 -7.27 8.74 8.13
CA LEU A 133 -6.72 8.17 6.92
C LEU A 133 -5.21 8.27 6.99
N LEU A 134 -4.55 7.12 7.06
CA LEU A 134 -3.11 7.02 7.15
C LEU A 134 -2.57 6.31 5.92
N LEU A 135 -1.46 6.80 5.39
CA LEU A 135 -0.56 5.98 4.60
C LEU A 135 0.15 5.03 5.57
N ASN A 136 0.05 3.73 5.34
CA ASN A 136 0.77 2.71 6.09
C ASN A 136 1.66 1.87 5.19
N GLU A 137 2.63 1.16 5.77
CA GLU A 137 3.53 0.23 5.10
C GLU A 137 3.45 -1.14 5.80
N ARG A 138 3.27 -2.19 4.99
CA ARG A 138 3.34 -3.58 5.47
C ARG A 138 4.78 -3.92 5.87
N ARG A 139 4.96 -5.07 6.53
CA ARG A 139 6.31 -5.58 6.88
C ARG A 139 7.24 -5.72 5.68
N ASN A 140 6.71 -6.04 4.50
CA ASN A 140 7.48 -6.13 3.26
C ASN A 140 7.81 -4.76 2.63
N GLY A 141 7.36 -3.65 3.23
CA GLY A 141 7.56 -2.28 2.75
C GLY A 141 6.52 -1.78 1.72
N SER A 142 5.52 -2.59 1.35
CA SER A 142 4.48 -2.12 0.42
C SER A 142 3.55 -1.11 1.12
N PRO A 143 3.37 0.10 0.56
CA PRO A 143 2.44 1.08 1.09
C PRO A 143 0.99 0.68 0.82
N PHE A 144 0.09 1.08 1.70
CA PHE A 144 -1.35 1.01 1.52
C PHE A 144 -2.02 2.17 2.27
N TRP A 145 -3.11 2.67 1.72
CA TRP A 145 -3.94 3.63 2.42
C TRP A 145 -4.84 2.89 3.40
N ASN A 146 -4.98 3.42 4.61
CA ASN A 146 -5.75 2.82 5.68
C ASN A 146 -6.70 3.85 6.29
N LEU A 147 -8.00 3.63 6.13
CA LEU A 147 -8.99 4.37 6.90
C LEU A 147 -9.25 3.60 8.19
N SER A 148 -8.85 4.19 9.31
CA SER A 148 -8.96 3.58 10.62
C SER A 148 -9.96 4.34 11.49
N CYS A 149 -10.84 3.60 12.14
CA CYS A 149 -11.69 4.09 13.22
C CYS A 149 -11.05 3.76 14.57
N TYR A 150 -10.85 4.77 15.42
CA TYR A 150 -10.30 4.61 16.76
C TYR A 150 -11.37 4.87 17.80
N LEU A 151 -11.48 3.98 18.78
CA LEU A 151 -12.46 4.03 19.86
C LEU A 151 -11.76 3.94 21.21
N HIS A 152 -12.21 4.75 22.17
CA HIS A 152 -11.95 4.48 23.59
C HIS A 152 -13.02 3.54 24.11
N VAL A 153 -12.60 2.47 24.77
CA VAL A 153 -13.48 1.45 25.32
C VAL A 153 -13.07 1.17 26.76
N GLU A 154 -14.00 1.35 27.69
CA GLU A 154 -13.79 1.03 29.10
C GLU A 154 -14.17 -0.45 29.33
N VAL A 155 -13.22 -1.23 29.82
CA VAL A 155 -13.41 -2.65 30.13
C VAL A 155 -12.79 -2.93 31.49
N LEU A 156 -13.59 -3.49 32.39
CA LEU A 156 -13.16 -3.83 33.77
C LEU A 156 -12.52 -2.63 34.50
N GLY A 157 -13.06 -1.41 34.30
CA GLY A 157 -12.58 -0.19 34.95
C GLY A 157 -11.27 0.37 34.37
N LYS A 158 -10.83 -0.12 33.22
CA LYS A 158 -9.66 0.39 32.50
C LYS A 158 -10.02 0.77 31.08
N ASN A 159 -9.48 1.88 30.61
CA ASN A 159 -9.70 2.35 29.24
C ASN A 159 -8.68 1.74 28.27
N TYR A 160 -9.14 1.29 27.12
CA TYR A 160 -8.33 0.80 25.99
C TYR A 160 -8.64 1.61 24.74
N ILE A 161 -7.66 1.70 23.83
CA ILE A 161 -7.87 2.23 22.49
C ILE A 161 -7.99 1.06 21.53
N VAL A 162 -9.13 0.94 20.88
CA VAL A 162 -9.38 -0.05 19.83
C VAL A 162 -9.28 0.65 18.49
N SER A 163 -8.53 0.07 17.55
CA SER A 163 -8.50 0.55 16.17
C SER A 163 -9.03 -0.49 15.21
N VAL A 164 -10.04 -0.12 14.42
CA VAL A 164 -10.64 -0.93 13.35
C VAL A 164 -10.17 -0.36 12.03
N MET A 165 -9.46 -1.16 11.25
CA MET A 165 -8.80 -0.72 10.02
C MET A 165 -9.54 -1.22 8.79
N LEU A 166 -9.75 -0.30 7.85
CA LEU A 166 -10.27 -0.61 6.53
C LEU A 166 -9.25 -0.14 5.49
N PRO A 167 -8.37 -1.04 5.03
CA PRO A 167 -7.35 -0.68 4.09
C PRO A 167 -7.88 -0.70 2.65
N PHE A 168 -7.41 0.24 1.84
CA PHE A 168 -7.88 0.42 0.47
C PHE A 168 -7.02 -0.38 -0.51
N THR A 169 -7.66 -1.33 -1.21
CA THR A 169 -6.98 -2.20 -2.19
C THR A 169 -7.69 -2.28 -3.54
N GLN A 170 -8.87 -1.67 -3.68
CA GLN A 170 -9.71 -1.81 -4.88
C GLN A 170 -9.17 -1.05 -6.09
N GLU A 171 -8.37 0.00 -5.87
CA GLU A 171 -7.91 0.92 -6.92
C GLU A 171 -6.39 1.14 -6.84
N PRO A 172 -5.57 0.09 -7.01
CA PRO A 172 -4.13 0.14 -6.72
C PRO A 172 -3.38 1.17 -7.58
N VAL A 173 -3.79 1.36 -8.84
CA VAL A 173 -3.18 2.36 -9.75
C VAL A 173 -3.42 3.77 -9.24
N ARG A 174 -4.68 4.11 -8.94
CA ARG A 174 -5.08 5.44 -8.48
C ARG A 174 -4.48 5.77 -7.12
N LEU A 175 -4.44 4.79 -6.22
CA LEU A 175 -3.76 4.93 -4.93
C LEU A 175 -2.25 5.16 -5.10
N ALA A 176 -1.63 4.54 -6.11
CA ALA A 176 -0.23 4.77 -6.45
C ALA A 176 0.01 6.15 -7.10
N GLU A 177 -0.96 6.68 -7.85
CA GLU A 177 -0.93 8.06 -8.37
C GLU A 177 -1.05 9.07 -7.24
N MET A 178 -1.91 8.85 -6.24
CA MET A 178 -1.95 9.71 -5.05
C MET A 178 -0.60 9.78 -4.30
N LEU A 179 0.33 8.86 -4.55
CA LEU A 179 1.67 8.87 -3.98
C LEU A 179 2.71 9.65 -4.82
N SER A 180 2.35 10.15 -6.02
CA SER A 180 3.26 10.85 -6.94
C SER A 180 3.72 12.21 -6.43
N MET A 181 2.97 12.80 -5.49
CA MET A 181 3.22 14.14 -4.92
C MET A 181 3.17 15.29 -5.92
N ASP A 182 2.55 15.09 -7.08
CA ASP A 182 2.20 16.18 -7.97
C ASP A 182 1.04 17.04 -7.38
N PRO A 183 0.80 18.25 -7.92
CA PRO A 183 -0.26 19.14 -7.41
C PRO A 183 -1.65 18.51 -7.41
N GLU A 184 -1.95 17.65 -8.39
CA GLU A 184 -3.24 16.97 -8.49
C GLU A 184 -3.37 15.94 -7.37
N ALA A 185 -2.38 15.09 -7.14
CA ALA A 185 -2.34 14.13 -6.04
C ALA A 185 -2.49 14.82 -4.67
N LEU A 186 -1.89 15.99 -4.47
CA LEU A 186 -2.03 16.78 -3.24
C LEU A 186 -3.44 17.35 -3.08
N GLU A 187 -4.04 17.88 -4.14
CA GLU A 187 -5.42 18.37 -4.13
C GLU A 187 -6.40 17.25 -3.79
N GLN A 188 -6.22 16.10 -4.43
CA GLN A 188 -7.00 14.89 -4.21
C GLN A 188 -6.88 14.41 -2.74
N GLN A 189 -5.68 14.37 -2.17
CA GLN A 189 -5.52 14.08 -0.74
C GLN A 189 -6.23 15.09 0.17
N ALA A 190 -6.16 16.38 -0.15
CA ALA A 190 -6.82 17.42 0.64
C ALA A 190 -8.35 17.27 0.61
N ARG A 191 -8.94 16.98 -0.56
CA ARG A 191 -10.37 16.70 -0.73
C ARG A 191 -10.81 15.50 0.13
N LEU A 192 -10.03 14.42 0.09
CA LEU A 192 -10.27 13.21 0.87
C LEU A 192 -10.24 13.48 2.39
N LYS A 193 -9.24 14.23 2.87
CA LYS A 193 -9.15 14.66 4.27
C LYS A 193 -10.31 15.56 4.69
N ALA A 194 -10.73 16.48 3.83
CA ALA A 194 -11.86 17.38 4.10
C ALA A 194 -13.20 16.62 4.20
N LEU A 195 -13.40 15.60 3.36
CA LEU A 195 -14.58 14.74 3.45
C LEU A 195 -14.59 13.95 4.75
N LEU A 196 -13.47 13.37 5.16
CA LEU A 196 -13.35 12.66 6.43
C LEU A 196 -13.72 13.53 7.63
N ALA A 197 -13.27 14.80 7.64
CA ALA A 197 -13.60 15.74 8.70
C ALA A 197 -15.11 15.99 8.86
N ARG A 198 -15.91 15.84 7.79
CA ARG A 198 -17.39 15.98 7.86
C ARG A 198 -18.07 14.82 8.60
N HIS A 199 -17.38 13.69 8.74
CA HIS A 199 -17.87 12.52 9.48
C HIS A 199 -17.37 12.49 10.93
N GLU A 200 -16.47 13.37 11.35
CA GLU A 200 -15.98 13.43 12.73
C GLU A 200 -16.94 14.22 13.65
N GLY A 201 -17.21 13.73 14.86
CA GLY A 201 -17.86 14.53 15.93
C GLY A 201 -19.35 14.28 16.23
N GLY A 202 -19.97 13.20 15.73
CA GLY A 202 -21.29 12.74 16.19
C GLY A 202 -22.42 12.83 15.16
N ALA A 203 -23.47 12.01 15.39
CA ALA A 203 -24.70 11.75 14.62
C ALA A 203 -24.59 11.39 13.11
N LYS A 204 -23.53 11.79 12.40
CA LYS A 204 -23.36 11.59 10.94
C LYS A 204 -22.38 10.49 10.55
N PHE A 205 -21.55 10.00 11.49
CA PHE A 205 -20.75 8.80 11.25
C PHE A 205 -21.65 7.57 11.32
N THR A 206 -21.96 7.00 10.16
CA THR A 206 -22.72 5.77 10.04
C THR A 206 -21.80 4.57 10.17
N SER A 207 -20.87 4.42 9.23
CA SER A 207 -19.96 3.28 9.12
C SER A 207 -18.69 3.65 8.34
N LEU A 208 -17.65 2.82 8.44
CA LEU A 208 -16.47 2.92 7.57
C LEU A 208 -16.84 2.67 6.11
N GLN A 209 -17.72 1.71 5.82
CA GLN A 209 -18.12 1.40 4.45
C GLN A 209 -18.82 2.57 3.76
N ALA A 210 -19.73 3.26 4.44
CA ALA A 210 -20.44 4.42 3.90
C ALA A 210 -19.48 5.57 3.60
N VAL A 211 -18.52 5.81 4.51
CA VAL A 211 -17.45 6.77 4.31
C VAL A 211 -16.64 6.38 3.07
N VAL A 212 -16.18 5.13 2.94
CA VAL A 212 -15.44 4.66 1.75
C VAL A 212 -16.24 4.83 0.47
N ARG A 213 -17.52 4.45 0.44
CA ARG A 213 -18.37 4.61 -0.76
C ARG A 213 -18.49 6.08 -1.15
N GLN A 214 -18.73 6.99 -0.21
CA GLN A 214 -18.78 8.43 -0.49
C GLN A 214 -17.42 8.99 -0.93
N LEU A 215 -16.33 8.48 -0.34
CA LEU A 215 -14.97 8.90 -0.65
C LEU A 215 -14.48 8.40 -2.00
N PHE A 216 -14.95 7.27 -2.53
CA PHE A 216 -14.39 6.68 -3.75
C PHE A 216 -15.34 6.85 -4.95
N THR A 217 -16.65 6.73 -4.77
CA THR A 217 -17.61 6.96 -5.85
C THR A 217 -17.54 8.42 -6.32
N VAL A 218 -17.65 9.39 -5.41
CA VAL A 218 -17.62 10.83 -5.77
C VAL A 218 -16.24 11.28 -6.24
N PHE A 219 -15.18 10.70 -5.70
CA PHE A 219 -13.82 11.16 -5.96
C PHE A 219 -13.26 10.68 -7.29
N PHE A 220 -13.60 9.45 -7.69
CA PHE A 220 -13.14 8.86 -8.95
C PHE A 220 -14.15 8.97 -10.09
N GLU A 221 -15.35 9.50 -9.85
CA GLU A 221 -16.33 9.81 -10.89
C GLU A 221 -15.74 10.74 -11.96
N ASP A 222 -14.93 11.72 -11.56
CA ASP A 222 -14.30 12.69 -12.46
C ASP A 222 -12.95 12.24 -13.05
N PHE A 223 -12.40 11.10 -12.59
CA PHE A 223 -11.14 10.58 -13.13
C PHE A 223 -11.39 9.95 -14.50
N PRO A 224 -10.70 10.38 -15.57
CA PRO A 224 -10.86 9.81 -16.90
C PRO A 224 -10.50 8.32 -16.87
N THR A 225 -11.50 7.46 -17.06
CA THR A 225 -11.33 6.00 -17.20
C THR A 225 -10.73 5.59 -18.54
N LEU A 226 -10.77 6.51 -19.51
CA LEU A 226 -10.07 6.42 -20.79
C LEU A 226 -9.33 7.72 -21.05
N LEU A 227 -8.00 7.67 -21.08
CA LEU A 227 -7.22 8.63 -21.84
C LEU A 227 -7.42 8.30 -23.32
N GLN A 228 -8.44 8.89 -23.96
CA GLN A 228 -8.45 8.91 -25.42
C GLN A 228 -7.22 9.68 -25.87
N ALA A 229 -6.43 9.08 -26.77
CA ALA A 229 -5.37 9.82 -27.43
C ALA A 229 -5.98 11.12 -27.96
N PRO A 230 -5.38 12.29 -27.70
CA PRO A 230 -5.86 13.53 -28.31
C PRO A 230 -6.01 13.26 -29.81
N GLY A 231 -7.06 13.80 -30.43
CA GLY A 231 -7.26 13.74 -31.87
C GLY A 231 -6.10 14.45 -32.56
N LEU A 232 -4.98 13.75 -32.71
CA LEU A 232 -3.80 14.28 -33.35
C LEU A 232 -4.12 14.31 -34.84
N PRO A 233 -3.97 15.46 -35.52
CA PRO A 233 -3.96 15.46 -36.97
C PRO A 233 -2.93 14.44 -37.46
N ALA A 234 -3.23 13.79 -38.59
CA ALA A 234 -2.38 12.73 -39.15
C ALA A 234 -0.90 13.14 -39.09
N PRO A 235 -0.02 12.31 -38.51
CA PRO A 235 1.32 12.74 -38.18
C PRO A 235 2.08 13.10 -39.45
N ASP A 236 2.70 14.29 -39.46
CA ASP A 236 3.92 14.48 -40.22
C ASP A 236 4.89 13.39 -39.76
N ARG A 237 5.32 12.51 -40.67
CA ARG A 237 6.15 11.33 -40.37
C ARG A 237 7.55 11.71 -39.88
N SER A 238 7.87 12.99 -39.74
CA SER A 238 9.10 13.48 -39.12
C SER A 238 8.95 13.60 -37.60
N LEU A 239 9.33 12.52 -36.90
CA LEU A 239 9.65 12.45 -35.46
C LEU A 239 8.56 12.95 -34.50
N MET A 240 7.70 12.02 -34.04
CA MET A 240 7.09 12.18 -32.71
C MET A 240 8.22 12.20 -31.67
N PRO A 241 8.29 13.20 -30.77
CA PRO A 241 9.20 13.14 -29.65
C PRO A 241 8.66 12.09 -28.67
N ILE A 242 9.18 10.88 -28.77
CA ILE A 242 9.04 9.89 -27.71
C ILE A 242 9.92 10.41 -26.56
N LEU A 243 9.28 10.97 -25.53
CA LEU A 243 9.93 11.27 -24.25
C LEU A 243 10.14 9.94 -23.51
N GLY A 244 11.08 9.15 -24.01
CA GLY A 244 11.50 7.89 -23.42
C GLY A 244 12.72 8.12 -22.54
N LEU A 245 12.63 7.78 -21.26
CA LEU A 245 13.82 7.65 -20.44
C LEU A 245 14.49 6.31 -20.79
N GLU A 246 15.57 6.33 -21.56
CA GLU A 246 16.33 5.11 -21.83
C GLU A 246 17.12 4.70 -20.58
N VAL A 247 16.64 3.67 -19.90
CA VAL A 247 17.32 3.09 -18.74
C VAL A 247 18.13 1.89 -19.21
N ASN A 248 19.46 2.03 -19.22
CA ASN A 248 20.35 0.88 -19.28
C ASN A 248 20.37 0.20 -17.90
N ALA A 249 20.56 -1.12 -17.85
CA ALA A 249 20.77 -1.88 -16.61
C ALA A 249 21.86 -1.29 -15.68
N ASN A 250 22.78 -0.48 -16.21
CA ASN A 250 23.80 0.21 -15.43
C ASN A 250 23.27 1.51 -14.73
N ASN A 251 22.01 1.89 -14.94
CA ASN A 251 21.41 3.12 -14.42
C ASN A 251 20.05 2.85 -13.72
N THR A 252 20.04 1.88 -12.80
CA THR A 252 18.83 1.51 -12.02
C THR A 252 18.26 2.68 -11.21
N GLN A 253 19.09 3.67 -10.85
CA GLN A 253 18.65 4.86 -10.12
C GLN A 253 17.69 5.72 -10.95
N ALA A 254 17.95 5.89 -12.26
CA ALA A 254 17.08 6.67 -13.13
C ALA A 254 15.69 6.02 -13.27
N MET A 255 15.61 4.68 -13.27
CA MET A 255 14.33 3.98 -13.24
C MET A 255 13.56 4.25 -11.94
N ALA A 256 14.22 4.21 -10.79
CA ALA A 256 13.56 4.49 -9.52
C ALA A 256 13.06 5.94 -9.45
N SER A 257 13.86 6.90 -9.91
CA SER A 257 13.44 8.31 -10.02
C SER A 257 12.26 8.48 -10.98
N ALA A 258 12.29 7.81 -12.14
CA ALA A 258 11.18 7.80 -13.10
C ALA A 258 9.87 7.25 -12.50
N LEU A 259 9.96 6.13 -11.80
CA LEU A 259 8.80 5.54 -11.12
C LEU A 259 8.28 6.46 -10.01
N LYS A 260 9.16 7.10 -9.22
CA LYS A 260 8.74 8.11 -8.24
C LYS A 260 8.04 9.30 -8.90
N ALA A 261 8.50 9.70 -10.08
CA ALA A 261 7.91 10.78 -10.89
C ALA A 261 6.63 10.38 -11.66
N GLY A 262 6.08 9.18 -11.43
CA GLY A 262 4.81 8.77 -12.03
C GLY A 262 4.91 8.00 -13.35
N LEU A 263 6.12 7.71 -13.86
CA LEU A 263 6.24 6.83 -15.04
C LEU A 263 5.82 5.40 -14.68
N ARG A 264 4.93 4.81 -15.49
CA ARG A 264 4.35 3.48 -15.24
C ARG A 264 4.51 2.51 -16.41
N HIS A 265 4.84 3.01 -17.59
CA HIS A 265 5.10 2.20 -18.78
C HIS A 265 6.61 1.98 -18.95
N VAL A 266 7.04 0.72 -18.87
CA VAL A 266 8.42 0.30 -19.10
C VAL A 266 8.50 -0.44 -20.43
N HIS A 267 9.32 0.07 -21.35
CA HIS A 267 9.52 -0.53 -22.66
C HIS A 267 10.89 -1.22 -22.74
N ILE A 268 10.91 -2.55 -22.87
CA ILE A 268 12.12 -3.36 -23.02
C ILE A 268 12.36 -3.57 -24.52
N VAL A 269 13.50 -3.07 -25.02
CA VAL A 269 13.91 -3.27 -26.42
C VAL A 269 14.98 -4.34 -26.46
N LEU A 270 14.72 -5.46 -27.14
CA LEU A 270 15.75 -6.46 -27.39
C LEU A 270 16.69 -5.97 -28.50
N PRO A 271 18.01 -6.18 -28.36
CA PRO A 271 18.97 -5.69 -29.33
C PRO A 271 18.66 -6.24 -30.73
N SER A 272 18.54 -5.32 -31.69
CA SER A 272 18.39 -5.60 -33.12
C SER A 272 19.63 -5.06 -33.83
N GLY A 273 20.58 -5.94 -34.17
CA GLY A 273 21.79 -5.57 -34.89
C GLY A 273 22.21 -6.64 -35.90
N PRO A 274 22.88 -6.27 -37.01
CA PRO A 274 23.27 -7.18 -38.09
C PRO A 274 24.35 -8.21 -37.72
N THR A 275 24.84 -8.21 -36.47
CA THR A 275 26.05 -8.94 -36.05
C THR A 275 25.86 -9.94 -34.92
N THR A 276 24.68 -10.09 -34.31
CA THR A 276 24.46 -11.25 -33.44
C THR A 276 24.24 -12.47 -34.33
N ARG A 277 25.28 -13.31 -34.51
CA ARG A 277 25.06 -14.72 -34.88
C ARG A 277 23.91 -15.22 -34.01
N ALA A 278 22.95 -15.92 -34.60
CA ALA A 278 21.74 -16.37 -33.89
C ALA A 278 22.03 -17.06 -32.54
N SER A 279 23.23 -17.66 -32.40
CA SER A 279 23.77 -18.23 -31.15
C SER A 279 24.05 -17.20 -30.03
N ASP A 280 24.61 -16.03 -30.36
CA ASP A 280 25.09 -15.04 -29.38
C ASP A 280 23.95 -14.14 -28.88
N GLY A 281 23.02 -13.79 -29.79
CA GLY A 281 21.75 -13.16 -29.42
C GLY A 281 20.92 -14.08 -28.53
N SER A 282 20.85 -15.38 -28.86
CA SER A 282 20.18 -16.38 -28.02
C SER A 282 20.84 -16.55 -26.65
N ALA A 283 22.18 -16.51 -26.56
CA ALA A 283 22.90 -16.62 -25.28
C ALA A 283 22.70 -15.39 -24.37
N PHE A 284 22.81 -14.17 -24.91
CA PHE A 284 22.54 -12.94 -24.15
C PHE A 284 21.11 -12.93 -23.63
N VAL A 285 20.17 -13.31 -24.49
CA VAL A 285 18.76 -13.19 -24.15
C VAL A 285 18.27 -14.34 -23.25
N ARG A 286 18.83 -15.55 -23.34
CA ARG A 286 18.51 -16.67 -22.43
C ARG A 286 19.12 -16.53 -21.04
N LYS A 287 20.32 -15.94 -20.92
CA LYS A 287 21.05 -15.89 -19.64
C LYS A 287 21.08 -14.50 -19.02
N ILE A 288 21.33 -13.45 -19.80
CA ILE A 288 21.61 -12.11 -19.26
C ILE A 288 20.32 -11.31 -19.07
N LEU A 289 19.36 -11.39 -20.00
CA LEU A 289 18.12 -10.60 -19.89
C LEU A 289 17.29 -10.96 -18.64
N PRO A 290 17.00 -12.25 -18.33
CA PRO A 290 16.35 -12.62 -17.07
C PRO A 290 17.10 -12.12 -15.83
N LEU A 291 18.43 -12.21 -15.82
CA LEU A 291 19.26 -11.74 -14.71
C LEU A 291 19.18 -10.23 -14.54
N LYS A 292 19.27 -9.47 -15.64
CA LYS A 292 19.13 -8.01 -15.61
C LYS A 292 17.74 -7.57 -15.19
N LEU A 293 16.70 -8.27 -15.65
CA LEU A 293 15.33 -8.00 -15.23
C LEU A 293 15.15 -8.32 -13.74
N ALA A 294 15.68 -9.44 -13.26
CA ALA A 294 15.68 -9.77 -11.85
C ALA A 294 16.46 -8.74 -11.00
N GLU A 295 17.60 -8.24 -11.49
CA GLU A 295 18.39 -7.20 -10.85
C GLU A 295 17.62 -5.89 -10.73
N VAL A 296 16.98 -5.45 -11.82
CA VAL A 296 16.09 -4.28 -11.89
C VAL A 296 14.95 -4.41 -10.88
N LEU A 297 14.26 -5.55 -10.86
CA LEU A 297 13.13 -5.80 -9.95
C LEU A 297 13.58 -5.89 -8.49
N ASN A 298 14.73 -6.51 -8.22
CA ASN A 298 15.34 -6.54 -6.90
C ASN A 298 15.78 -5.14 -6.44
N ASN A 299 16.25 -4.29 -7.35
CA ASN A 299 16.55 -2.89 -7.06
C ASN A 299 15.28 -2.14 -6.67
N LEU A 300 14.17 -2.31 -7.40
CA LEU A 300 12.88 -1.74 -7.00
C LEU A 300 12.44 -2.22 -5.62
N GLN A 301 12.67 -3.49 -5.29
CA GLN A 301 12.38 -4.01 -3.95
C GLN A 301 13.23 -3.33 -2.88
N ARG A 302 14.55 -3.21 -3.09
CA ARG A 302 15.47 -2.50 -2.20
C ARG A 302 15.13 -1.02 -2.04
N GLN A 303 14.59 -0.39 -3.08
CA GLN A 303 14.11 1.00 -3.04
C GLN A 303 12.65 1.12 -2.58
N HIS A 304 12.03 0.01 -2.16
CA HIS A 304 10.64 -0.05 -1.70
C HIS A 304 9.61 0.40 -2.73
N LEU A 305 9.93 0.26 -4.03
CA LEU A 305 9.05 0.56 -5.17
C LEU A 305 8.38 -0.69 -5.76
N HIS A 306 8.68 -1.88 -5.26
CA HIS A 306 8.13 -3.14 -5.76
C HIS A 306 6.59 -3.22 -5.73
N TYR A 307 5.93 -2.43 -4.90
CA TYR A 307 4.47 -2.32 -4.86
C TYR A 307 3.88 -1.73 -6.14
N LEU A 308 4.66 -0.95 -6.90
CA LEU A 308 4.21 -0.37 -8.16
C LEU A 308 3.99 -1.40 -9.26
N ARG A 309 4.39 -2.66 -9.05
CA ARG A 309 4.23 -3.75 -10.03
C ARG A 309 2.81 -3.88 -10.59
N GLU A 310 1.79 -3.60 -9.78
CA GLU A 310 0.38 -3.68 -10.17
C GLU A 310 -0.06 -2.51 -11.06
N ALA A 311 0.68 -1.40 -10.98
CA ALA A 311 0.48 -0.21 -11.80
C ALA A 311 1.46 -0.13 -12.98
N MET A 312 2.34 -1.12 -13.16
CA MET A 312 3.34 -1.11 -14.22
C MET A 312 2.85 -1.87 -15.46
N VAL A 313 3.02 -1.24 -16.62
CA VAL A 313 2.85 -1.90 -17.92
C VAL A 313 4.24 -2.17 -18.49
N ILE A 314 4.52 -3.44 -18.81
CA ILE A 314 5.80 -3.84 -19.42
C ILE A 314 5.53 -4.29 -20.86
N THR A 315 6.10 -3.57 -21.82
CA THR A 315 6.06 -3.96 -23.24
C THR A 315 7.43 -4.40 -23.71
N VAL A 316 7.50 -5.51 -24.44
CA VAL A 316 8.76 -6.04 -24.98
C VAL A 316 8.73 -5.94 -26.50
N ARG A 317 9.68 -5.21 -27.08
CA ARG A 317 9.92 -5.19 -28.53
C ARG A 317 11.03 -6.16 -28.87
N THR A 318 10.73 -7.10 -29.75
CA THR A 318 11.67 -8.15 -30.16
C THR A 318 11.71 -8.28 -31.69
N PRO A 319 12.88 -8.53 -32.29
CA PRO A 319 12.96 -9.05 -33.65
C PRO A 319 12.20 -10.39 -33.78
N PRO A 320 11.65 -10.72 -34.98
CA PRO A 320 10.91 -11.97 -35.19
C PRO A 320 11.69 -13.24 -34.81
N HIS A 321 13.01 -13.26 -35.07
CA HIS A 321 13.86 -14.41 -34.78
C HIS A 321 14.14 -14.62 -33.27
N LEU A 322 13.77 -13.68 -32.40
CA LEU A 322 13.93 -13.77 -30.95
C LEU A 322 12.61 -13.96 -30.20
N VAL A 323 11.47 -14.12 -30.89
CA VAL A 323 10.15 -14.28 -30.25
C VAL A 323 10.09 -15.44 -29.24
N PHE A 324 10.86 -16.51 -29.45
CA PHE A 324 10.93 -17.66 -28.54
C PHE A 324 11.34 -17.28 -27.10
N VAL A 325 12.05 -16.17 -26.93
CA VAL A 325 12.54 -15.63 -25.65
C VAL A 325 11.41 -15.16 -24.74
N LEU A 326 10.27 -14.75 -25.32
CA LEU A 326 9.18 -14.16 -24.55
C LEU A 326 8.68 -15.12 -23.47
N ALA A 327 8.87 -16.44 -23.64
CA ALA A 327 8.59 -17.44 -22.64
C ALA A 327 9.48 -17.30 -21.39
N GLU A 328 10.79 -17.12 -21.55
CA GLU A 328 11.73 -16.91 -20.44
C GLU A 328 11.52 -15.56 -19.75
N VAL A 329 11.24 -14.49 -20.51
CA VAL A 329 10.90 -13.18 -19.93
C VAL A 329 9.62 -13.28 -19.11
N ARG A 330 8.59 -13.94 -19.64
CA ARG A 330 7.33 -14.21 -18.93
C ARG A 330 7.59 -15.00 -17.64
N LYS A 331 8.40 -16.05 -17.70
CA LYS A 331 8.74 -16.86 -16.52
C LYS A 331 9.45 -16.03 -15.45
N THR A 332 10.36 -15.16 -15.86
CA THR A 332 11.10 -14.26 -14.95
C THR A 332 10.15 -13.27 -14.27
N LEU A 333 9.28 -12.61 -15.05
CA LEU A 333 8.27 -11.68 -14.53
C LEU A 333 7.27 -12.39 -13.60
N ALA A 334 6.82 -13.59 -13.97
CA ALA A 334 5.92 -14.39 -13.13
C ALA A 334 6.57 -14.79 -11.80
N THR A 335 7.86 -15.15 -11.81
CA THR A 335 8.62 -15.45 -10.58
C THR A 335 8.76 -14.22 -9.68
N ALA A 336 8.77 -13.02 -10.26
CA ALA A 336 8.77 -11.75 -9.54
C ALA A 336 7.35 -11.25 -9.15
N GLY A 337 6.32 -12.06 -9.35
CA GLY A 337 4.94 -11.76 -8.93
C GLY A 337 4.16 -10.84 -9.86
N TYR A 338 4.57 -10.68 -11.12
CA TYR A 338 3.80 -9.96 -12.13
C TYR A 338 2.78 -10.88 -12.80
N THR A 339 1.55 -10.40 -12.96
CA THR A 339 0.54 -11.08 -13.79
C THR A 339 0.93 -10.91 -15.25
N VAL A 340 1.29 -12.01 -15.91
CA VAL A 340 1.53 -12.00 -17.36
C VAL A 340 0.35 -12.69 -18.03
N PRO A 341 -0.47 -11.97 -18.82
CA PRO A 341 -1.58 -12.59 -19.53
C PRO A 341 -1.09 -13.79 -20.36
N GLY A 342 -1.65 -14.96 -20.07
CA GLY A 342 -1.50 -16.15 -20.89
C GLY A 342 -2.35 -15.98 -22.15
N HIS A 343 -1.81 -16.39 -23.30
CA HIS A 343 -2.56 -16.40 -24.55
C HIS A 343 -3.58 -17.56 -24.49
N PRO A 344 -4.91 -17.34 -24.55
CA PRO A 344 -5.82 -18.37 -25.03
C PRO A 344 -5.71 -18.36 -26.57
N GLY A 345 -5.63 -19.53 -27.20
CA GLY A 345 -5.27 -19.67 -28.62
C GLY A 345 -6.01 -18.72 -29.58
N ALA A 346 -5.27 -18.25 -30.58
CA ALA A 346 -5.73 -17.77 -31.89
C ALA A 346 -7.20 -17.31 -32.01
N ALA A 347 -7.47 -16.05 -31.67
CA ALA A 347 -8.39 -15.18 -32.40
C ALA A 347 -8.17 -13.73 -31.91
N GLY A 348 -7.63 -12.86 -32.76
CA GLY A 348 -7.61 -11.41 -32.51
C GLY A 348 -6.34 -10.85 -31.88
N TRP A 349 -5.17 -11.11 -32.47
CA TRP A 349 -4.09 -10.11 -32.38
C TRP A 349 -4.34 -9.07 -33.46
N ALA A 350 -4.76 -7.87 -33.05
CA ALA A 350 -4.47 -6.69 -33.84
C ALA A 350 -2.96 -6.46 -33.72
N ALA A 351 -2.23 -6.92 -34.73
CA ALA A 351 -0.86 -6.49 -34.95
C ALA A 351 -0.86 -4.97 -35.05
N TRP A 352 -0.15 -4.29 -34.15
CA TRP A 352 0.26 -2.92 -34.40
C TRP A 352 1.51 -3.02 -35.28
N GLU A 353 1.40 -2.52 -36.52
CA GLU A 353 2.54 -2.27 -37.42
C GLU A 353 3.47 -1.18 -36.89
#